data_AF-A0A6G0JBS5-F1
#
_entry.id   AF-A0A6G0JBS5-F1
#
_cell.length_a   1.000
_cell.length_b   1.000
_cell.length_c   1.000
_cell.angle_alpha   90.00
_cell.angle_beta   90.00
_cell.angle_gamma   90.00
#
_symmetry.space_group_name_H-M   'P 1'
#
loop_
_entity.id
_entity.type
_entity.pdbx_description
1 polymer ?
#
loop_
_entity_poly.entity_id
_entity_poly.type
_entity_poly.pdbx_seq_one_letter_code
_entity_poly.pdbx_strand_id
1 'polypeptide(L)'
;MDVITRWNSSLDMLERYLEQQEAIAASLASPQIKHNARDIDTLDSSYIRVAEDLVKLLKPLKTATTVLCDEKTPTVSLIVPLKSMIQQSMAPNEDDSTAIANTKSAILNNISGRYSEDVYHCLLECTALDPRFRALPQLDHGQREAVFLRVQDKAKQLEQNQITDWRRLVPGEQQVKIPQIKNRGLQELSCKWKNLLPRGQHLKIYLGTHFLLSQQISPYRE
;
A
#
# COMPACT_ATOMS: atom_id res chain seq x y z
N MET A 1 19.26 29.29 -2.97
CA MET A 1 19.11 28.17 -3.92
C MET A 1 18.58 27.01 -3.12
N ASP A 2 17.28 26.73 -3.23
CA ASP A 2 16.67 25.55 -2.62
C ASP A 2 17.22 24.32 -3.36
N VAL A 3 18.05 23.53 -2.69
CA VAL A 3 18.49 22.24 -3.23
C VAL A 3 17.25 21.38 -3.24
N ILE A 4 16.94 20.70 -4.36
CA ILE A 4 15.83 19.73 -4.42
C ILE A 4 16.14 18.60 -3.44
N THR A 5 15.78 18.82 -2.19
CA THR A 5 15.77 17.83 -1.14
C THR A 5 14.40 17.15 -1.18
N ARG A 6 14.34 15.90 -0.74
CA ARG A 6 13.06 15.19 -0.63
C ARG A 6 12.09 16.06 0.17
N TRP A 7 10.85 16.17 -0.26
CA TRP A 7 9.81 16.99 0.38
C TRP A 7 9.68 16.78 1.91
N ASN A 8 10.07 15.59 2.41
CA ASN A 8 10.19 15.29 3.84
C ASN A 8 11.13 16.27 4.58
N SER A 9 12.23 16.70 3.95
CA SER A 9 13.18 17.66 4.54
C SER A 9 12.57 19.04 4.72
N SER A 10 11.73 19.49 3.78
CA SER A 10 10.99 20.76 3.91
C SER A 10 9.99 20.69 5.06
N LEU A 11 9.29 19.57 5.21
CA LEU A 11 8.40 19.32 6.35
C LEU A 11 9.18 19.25 7.68
N ASP A 12 10.31 18.54 7.71
CA ASP A 12 11.20 18.48 8.88
C ASP A 12 11.69 19.86 9.32
N MET A 13 11.99 20.73 8.34
CA MET A 13 12.41 22.11 8.61
C MET A 13 11.29 22.91 9.29
N LEU A 14 10.05 22.80 8.78
CA LEU A 14 8.89 23.46 9.39
C LEU A 14 8.61 22.91 10.79
N GLU A 15 8.66 21.59 10.98
CA GLU A 15 8.48 20.95 12.30
C GLU A 15 9.52 21.48 13.31
N ARG A 16 10.81 21.50 12.93
CA ARG A 16 11.87 22.02 13.82
C ARG A 16 11.75 23.52 14.09
N TYR A 17 11.39 24.31 13.09
CA TYR A 17 11.21 25.75 13.28
C TYR A 17 10.10 26.03 14.31
N LEU A 18 8.95 25.36 14.18
CA LEU A 18 7.83 25.50 15.12
C LEU A 18 8.19 25.02 16.53
N GLU A 19 9.00 23.97 16.66
CA GLU A 19 9.52 23.51 17.96
C GLU A 19 10.45 24.53 18.61
N GLN A 20 11.29 25.21 17.82
CA GLN A 20 12.31 26.14 18.31
C GLN A 20 11.84 27.61 18.37
N GLN A 21 10.62 27.91 17.91
CA GLN A 21 10.15 29.30 17.73
C GLN A 21 10.26 30.16 18.99
N GLU A 22 9.93 29.61 20.16
CA GLU A 22 9.98 30.35 21.44
C GLU A 22 11.42 30.65 21.85
N ALA A 23 12.32 29.67 21.68
CA ALA A 23 13.74 29.85 21.97
C ALA A 23 14.39 30.87 21.02
N ILE A 24 14.00 30.87 19.73
CA ILE A 24 14.44 31.84 18.73
C ILE A 24 13.93 33.23 19.11
N ALA A 25 12.64 33.38 19.42
CA ALA A 25 12.04 34.65 19.82
C ALA A 25 12.69 35.23 21.09
N ALA A 26 12.92 34.40 22.12
CA ALA A 26 13.61 34.80 23.34
C ALA A 26 15.05 35.24 23.08
N SER A 27 15.77 34.53 22.21
CA SER A 27 17.15 34.86 21.82
C SER A 27 17.21 36.20 21.09
N LEU A 28 16.29 36.45 20.16
CA LEU A 28 16.21 37.71 19.40
C LEU A 28 15.79 38.90 20.28
N ALA A 29 15.06 38.65 21.36
CA ALA A 29 14.73 39.67 22.35
C ALA A 29 15.94 40.08 23.23
N SER A 30 17.03 39.30 23.24
CA SER A 30 18.22 39.60 24.04
C SER A 30 18.92 40.89 23.58
N PRO A 31 19.27 41.82 24.49
CA PRO A 31 19.95 43.07 24.16
C PRO A 31 21.29 42.88 23.42
N GLN A 32 21.99 41.77 23.67
CA GLN A 32 23.29 41.46 23.06
C GLN A 32 23.18 41.15 21.57
N ILE A 33 22.08 40.50 21.16
CA ILE A 33 21.83 40.09 19.77
C ILE A 33 21.13 41.23 19.02
N LYS A 34 20.17 41.90 19.68
CA LYS A 34 19.40 43.02 19.12
C LYS A 34 20.26 44.19 18.63
N HIS A 35 21.45 44.40 19.19
CA HIS A 35 22.39 45.43 18.75
C HIS A 35 23.03 45.13 17.37
N ASN A 36 23.16 43.85 17.01
CA ASN A 36 23.81 43.41 15.76
C ASN A 36 22.82 42.88 14.70
N ALA A 37 21.55 42.68 15.07
CA ALA A 37 20.53 41.99 14.27
C ALA A 37 19.33 42.88 13.93
N ARG A 38 19.57 44.09 13.39
CA ARG A 38 18.48 45.04 13.06
C ARG A 38 17.50 44.55 11.97
N ASP A 39 17.84 43.49 11.24
CA ASP A 39 17.07 42.96 10.09
C ASP A 39 16.72 41.45 10.21
N ILE A 40 16.68 40.88 11.41
CA ILE A 40 16.18 39.49 11.57
C ILE A 40 14.66 39.54 11.76
N ASP A 41 13.94 39.39 10.65
CA ASP A 41 12.49 39.27 10.64
C ASP A 41 12.09 37.79 10.82
N THR A 42 11.38 37.48 11.91
CA THR A 42 10.81 36.16 12.16
C THR A 42 9.45 36.03 11.47
N LEU A 43 8.95 34.80 11.29
CA LEU A 43 7.59 34.61 10.79
C LEU A 43 6.59 35.32 11.70
N ASP A 44 5.67 36.08 11.10
CA ASP A 44 4.57 36.67 11.84
C ASP A 44 3.59 35.59 12.34
N SER A 45 2.69 35.99 13.24
CA SER A 45 1.68 35.09 13.81
C SER A 45 0.77 34.42 12.76
N SER A 46 0.57 35.05 11.60
CA SER A 46 -0.27 34.50 10.53
C SER A 46 0.46 33.38 9.78
N TYR A 47 1.75 33.58 9.47
CA TYR A 47 2.58 32.57 8.82
C TYR A 47 2.89 31.40 9.75
N ILE A 48 3.03 31.64 11.07
CA ILE A 48 3.17 30.56 12.07
C ILE A 48 1.94 29.64 12.01
N ARG A 49 0.72 30.19 12.03
CA ARG A 49 -0.51 29.40 11.94
C ARG A 49 -0.58 28.61 10.64
N VAL A 50 -0.22 29.23 9.51
CA VAL A 50 -0.16 28.52 8.21
C VAL A 50 0.85 27.37 8.27
N ALA A 51 2.03 27.58 8.87
CA ALA A 51 3.03 26.53 9.03
C ALA A 51 2.53 25.38 9.92
N GLU A 52 1.87 25.67 11.04
CA GLU A 52 1.25 24.65 11.90
C GLU A 52 0.22 23.82 11.15
N ASP A 53 -0.65 24.47 10.37
CA ASP A 53 -1.70 23.79 9.61
C ASP A 53 -1.12 22.97 8.45
N LEU A 54 -0.07 23.46 7.79
CA LEU A 54 0.67 22.71 6.77
C LEU A 54 1.34 21.46 7.38
N VAL A 55 1.96 21.59 8.57
CA VAL A 55 2.55 20.44 9.27
C VAL A 55 1.47 19.41 9.58
N LYS A 56 0.33 19.82 10.14
CA LYS A 56 -0.80 18.92 10.42
C LYS A 56 -1.30 18.22 9.15
N LEU A 57 -1.40 18.94 8.04
CA LEU A 57 -1.85 18.41 6.75
C LEU A 57 -0.89 17.40 6.13
N LEU A 58 0.42 17.68 6.17
CA LEU A 58 1.45 16.91 5.46
C LEU A 58 2.00 15.72 6.27
N LYS A 59 1.89 15.75 7.60
CA LYS A 59 2.42 14.70 8.48
C LYS A 59 1.83 13.30 8.23
N PRO A 60 0.51 13.13 7.97
CA PRO A 60 -0.04 11.85 7.56
C PRO A 60 0.56 11.31 6.25
N LEU A 61 0.84 12.19 5.28
CA LEU A 61 1.47 11.81 4.01
C LEU A 61 2.91 11.32 4.21
N LYS A 62 3.63 11.94 5.16
CA LYS A 62 5.02 11.57 5.48
C LYS A 62 5.04 10.20 6.09
N THR A 63 4.11 9.95 7.02
CA THR A 63 3.89 8.64 7.64
C THR A 63 3.56 7.57 6.60
N ALA A 64 2.61 7.83 5.70
CA ALA A 64 2.24 6.90 4.63
C ALA A 64 3.42 6.59 3.70
N THR A 65 4.23 7.61 3.38
CA THR A 65 5.43 7.45 2.54
C THR A 65 6.49 6.62 3.26
N THR A 66 6.73 6.86 4.55
CA THR A 66 7.64 6.03 5.34
C THR A 66 7.19 4.58 5.36
N VAL A 67 5.91 4.30 5.65
CA VAL A 67 5.36 2.92 5.64
C VAL A 67 5.53 2.26 4.28
N LEU A 68 5.24 2.97 3.18
CA LEU A 68 5.44 2.45 1.82
C LEU A 68 6.91 2.22 1.46
N CYS A 69 7.83 2.96 2.09
CA CYS A 69 9.27 2.85 1.86
C CYS A 69 9.99 1.88 2.81
N ASP A 70 9.33 1.42 3.88
CA ASP A 70 9.97 0.64 4.94
C ASP A 70 10.07 -0.87 4.63
N GLU A 71 9.33 -1.40 3.64
CA GLU A 71 9.00 -2.82 3.68
C GLU A 71 9.75 -3.81 2.76
N LYS A 72 10.03 -4.97 3.39
CA LYS A 72 10.44 -6.27 2.83
C LYS A 72 9.26 -7.13 2.34
N THR A 73 8.03 -6.59 2.36
CA THR A 73 6.75 -7.24 2.03
C THR A 73 6.02 -6.48 0.92
N PRO A 74 5.08 -7.11 0.19
CA PRO A 74 4.48 -6.49 -1.00
C PRO A 74 3.57 -5.31 -0.62
N THR A 75 4.03 -4.10 -0.93
CA THR A 75 3.36 -2.81 -0.67
C THR A 75 2.25 -2.46 -1.67
N VAL A 76 2.08 -3.25 -2.72
CA VAL A 76 1.17 -2.93 -3.84
C VAL A 76 -0.29 -2.92 -3.43
N SER A 77 -0.73 -3.80 -2.51
CA SER A 77 -2.11 -3.84 -2.02
C SER A 77 -2.50 -2.62 -1.18
N LEU A 78 -1.53 -1.85 -0.68
CA LEU A 78 -1.75 -0.64 0.11
C LEU A 78 -2.00 0.61 -0.74
N ILE A 79 -1.64 0.57 -2.02
CA ILE A 79 -1.65 1.76 -2.88
C ILE A 79 -3.07 2.30 -3.05
N VAL A 80 -4.06 1.46 -3.35
CA VAL A 80 -5.44 1.92 -3.57
C VAL A 80 -6.09 2.42 -2.27
N PRO A 81 -6.03 1.69 -1.13
CA PRO A 81 -6.55 2.19 0.14
C PRO A 81 -5.92 3.52 0.54
N LEU A 82 -4.59 3.65 0.46
CA LEU A 82 -3.90 4.89 0.81
C LEU A 82 -4.28 6.05 -0.11
N LYS A 83 -4.36 5.81 -1.43
CA LYS A 83 -4.83 6.83 -2.38
C LYS A 83 -6.23 7.31 -1.99
N SER A 84 -7.16 6.40 -1.69
CA SER A 84 -8.52 6.77 -1.31
C SER A 84 -8.58 7.55 -0.01
N MET A 85 -7.83 7.12 1.02
CA MET A 85 -7.71 7.85 2.29
C MET A 85 -7.15 9.26 2.10
N ILE A 86 -6.11 9.42 1.28
CA ILE A 86 -5.54 10.74 0.97
C ILE A 86 -6.59 11.61 0.29
N GLN A 87 -7.28 11.10 -0.73
CA GLN A 87 -8.32 11.86 -1.44
C GLN A 87 -9.45 12.32 -0.50
N GLN A 88 -9.89 11.47 0.43
CA GLN A 88 -10.91 11.82 1.42
C GLN A 88 -10.39 12.88 2.41
N SER A 89 -9.16 12.72 2.92
CA SER A 89 -8.56 13.66 3.89
C SER A 89 -8.25 15.04 3.29
N MET A 90 -8.08 15.11 1.97
CA MET A 90 -7.76 16.34 1.24
C MET A 90 -9.01 16.99 0.61
N ALA A 91 -10.21 16.52 0.97
CA ALA A 91 -11.45 17.12 0.50
C ALA A 91 -11.50 18.63 0.88
N PRO A 92 -12.04 19.49 0.00
CA PRO A 92 -12.20 20.90 0.29
C PRO A 92 -13.03 21.11 1.56
N ASN A 93 -12.57 21.99 2.45
CA ASN A 93 -13.30 22.42 3.63
C ASN A 93 -13.45 23.96 3.60
N GLU A 94 -14.61 24.48 3.97
CA GLU A 94 -14.89 25.92 4.04
C GLU A 94 -14.04 26.63 5.10
N ASP A 95 -13.61 25.89 6.14
CA ASP A 95 -12.72 26.41 7.19
C ASP A 95 -11.25 26.47 6.78
N ASP A 96 -10.88 25.96 5.59
CA ASP A 96 -9.50 25.96 5.13
C ASP A 96 -9.03 27.39 4.79
N SER A 97 -7.85 27.77 5.29
CA SER A 97 -7.18 28.97 4.80
C SER A 97 -6.82 28.82 3.32
N THR A 98 -6.67 29.95 2.60
CA THR A 98 -6.31 29.95 1.17
C THR A 98 -5.05 29.11 0.90
N ALA A 99 -4.05 29.17 1.78
CA ALA A 99 -2.82 28.38 1.65
C ALA A 99 -3.12 26.87 1.72
N ILE A 100 -3.92 26.43 2.70
CA ILE A 100 -4.28 25.03 2.89
C ILE A 100 -5.15 24.51 1.74
N ALA A 101 -6.15 25.29 1.31
CA ALA A 101 -6.99 24.93 0.17
C ALA A 101 -6.17 24.74 -1.12
N ASN A 102 -5.20 25.63 -1.36
CA ASN A 102 -4.29 25.52 -2.50
C ASN A 102 -3.39 24.28 -2.38
N THR A 103 -2.83 24.01 -1.20
CA THR A 103 -2.00 22.82 -0.97
C THR A 103 -2.80 21.53 -1.14
N LYS A 104 -4.00 21.42 -0.57
CA LYS A 104 -4.91 20.28 -0.76
C LYS A 104 -5.20 20.05 -2.25
N SER A 105 -5.54 21.12 -2.97
CA SER A 105 -5.82 21.06 -4.41
C SER A 105 -4.60 20.59 -5.21
N ALA A 106 -3.40 21.10 -4.89
CA ALA A 106 -2.16 20.67 -5.52
C ALA A 106 -1.85 19.18 -5.27
N ILE A 107 -2.07 18.70 -4.04
CA ILE A 107 -1.91 17.29 -3.68
C ILE A 107 -2.91 16.42 -4.45
N LEU A 108 -4.19 16.78 -4.44
CA LEU A 108 -5.25 16.07 -5.17
C LEU A 108 -4.94 15.98 -6.67
N ASN A 109 -4.51 17.08 -7.28
CA ASN A 109 -4.11 17.10 -8.68
C ASN A 109 -2.91 16.18 -8.94
N ASN A 110 -1.92 16.15 -8.05
CA ASN A 110 -0.73 15.31 -8.20
C ASN A 110 -1.03 13.80 -8.11
N ILE A 111 -2.02 13.40 -7.31
CA ILE A 111 -2.41 11.99 -7.17
C ILE A 111 -3.50 11.58 -8.17
N SER A 112 -4.26 12.54 -8.69
CA SER A 112 -5.22 12.30 -9.77
C SER A 112 -4.50 11.91 -11.06
N GLY A 113 -5.02 10.91 -11.78
CA GLY A 113 -4.44 10.50 -13.07
C GLY A 113 -3.03 9.88 -13.01
N ARG A 114 -2.46 9.60 -11.83
CA ARG A 114 -1.11 9.04 -11.70
C ARG A 114 -0.98 7.61 -12.27
N TYR A 115 -2.08 6.87 -12.31
CA TYR A 115 -2.12 5.50 -12.85
C TYR A 115 -3.00 5.48 -14.09
N SER A 116 -2.53 4.84 -15.16
CA SER A 116 -3.39 4.49 -16.29
C SER A 116 -4.46 3.50 -15.83
N GLU A 117 -5.57 3.42 -16.58
CA GLU A 117 -6.69 2.53 -16.23
C GLU A 117 -6.24 1.07 -16.06
N ASP A 118 -5.40 0.55 -16.97
CA ASP A 118 -4.89 -0.82 -16.88
C ASP A 118 -4.09 -1.08 -15.61
N VAL A 119 -3.23 -0.13 -15.23
CA VAL A 119 -2.44 -0.21 -14.00
C VAL A 119 -3.37 -0.12 -12.79
N TYR A 120 -4.35 0.76 -12.82
CA TYR A 120 -5.31 0.91 -11.73
C TYR A 120 -6.17 -0.34 -11.52
N HIS A 121 -6.59 -1.02 -12.61
CA HIS A 121 -7.25 -2.32 -12.52
C HIS A 121 -6.38 -3.40 -11.87
N CYS A 122 -5.09 -3.45 -12.23
CA CYS A 122 -4.14 -4.36 -11.59
C CYS A 122 -3.97 -4.05 -10.09
N LEU A 123 -3.85 -2.77 -9.72
CA LEU A 123 -3.76 -2.35 -8.32
C LEU A 123 -5.01 -2.74 -7.52
N LEU A 124 -6.20 -2.61 -8.12
CA LEU A 124 -7.46 -3.05 -7.50
C LEU A 124 -7.50 -4.56 -7.27
N GLU A 125 -7.02 -5.35 -8.23
CA GLU A 125 -6.93 -6.80 -8.08
C GLU A 125 -5.93 -7.20 -6.99
N CYS A 126 -4.75 -6.57 -6.95
CA CYS A 126 -3.78 -6.77 -5.86
C CYS A 126 -4.36 -6.40 -4.49
N THR A 127 -5.13 -5.31 -4.43
CA THR A 127 -5.83 -4.88 -3.20
C THR A 127 -6.91 -5.88 -2.80
N ALA A 128 -7.68 -6.40 -3.76
CA ALA A 128 -8.74 -7.38 -3.51
C ALA A 128 -8.21 -8.72 -2.99
N LEU A 129 -7.01 -9.11 -3.43
CA LEU A 129 -6.31 -10.32 -2.99
C LEU A 129 -5.75 -10.22 -1.57
N ASP A 130 -5.57 -9.01 -1.04
CA ASP A 130 -5.18 -8.79 0.34
C ASP A 130 -6.41 -8.91 1.26
N PRO A 131 -6.46 -9.89 2.19
CA PRO A 131 -7.61 -10.07 3.08
C PRO A 131 -7.96 -8.82 3.87
N ARG A 132 -6.98 -7.95 4.17
CA ARG A 132 -7.19 -6.70 4.92
C ARG A 132 -8.01 -5.67 4.14
N PHE A 133 -7.97 -5.72 2.80
CA PHE A 133 -8.58 -4.71 1.93
C PHE A 133 -9.63 -5.28 0.98
N ARG A 134 -9.98 -6.55 1.15
CA ARG A 134 -10.96 -7.29 0.32
C ARG A 134 -12.31 -6.58 0.17
N ALA A 135 -12.74 -5.80 1.16
CA ALA A 135 -14.04 -5.13 1.15
C ALA A 135 -14.16 -4.02 0.08
N LEU A 136 -13.02 -3.41 -0.31
CA LEU A 136 -12.93 -2.32 -1.29
C LEU A 136 -14.00 -1.23 -1.11
N PRO A 137 -14.10 -0.58 0.07
CA PRO A 137 -15.20 0.35 0.40
C PRO A 137 -15.31 1.56 -0.55
N GLN A 138 -14.23 1.89 -1.25
CA GLN A 138 -14.18 2.99 -2.22
C GLN A 138 -14.90 2.69 -3.55
N LEU A 139 -15.37 1.46 -3.76
CA LEU A 139 -16.01 1.01 -4.99
C LEU A 139 -17.50 0.67 -4.77
N ASP A 140 -18.33 0.91 -5.78
CA ASP A 140 -19.71 0.44 -5.77
C ASP A 140 -19.80 -1.11 -5.90
N HIS A 141 -21.00 -1.67 -5.77
CA HIS A 141 -21.19 -3.11 -5.86
C HIS A 141 -20.76 -3.69 -7.22
N GLY A 142 -21.12 -3.05 -8.33
CA GLY A 142 -20.82 -3.54 -9.68
C GLY A 142 -19.32 -3.46 -9.99
N GLN A 143 -18.67 -2.39 -9.56
CA GLN A 143 -17.21 -2.22 -9.68
C GLN A 143 -16.46 -3.29 -8.88
N ARG A 144 -16.89 -3.58 -7.65
CA ARG A 144 -16.29 -4.65 -6.83
C ARG A 144 -16.47 -6.02 -7.48
N GLU A 145 -17.67 -6.33 -7.94
CA GLU A 145 -17.95 -7.57 -8.64
C GLU A 145 -17.07 -7.73 -9.88
N ALA A 146 -16.91 -6.68 -10.69
CA ALA A 146 -16.02 -6.68 -11.85
C ALA A 146 -14.56 -6.96 -11.47
N VAL A 147 -14.06 -6.42 -10.35
CA VAL A 147 -12.70 -6.73 -9.85
C VAL A 147 -12.59 -8.22 -9.51
N PHE A 148 -13.53 -8.77 -8.75
CA PHE A 148 -13.49 -10.19 -8.38
C PHE A 148 -13.64 -11.13 -9.57
N LEU A 149 -14.44 -10.77 -10.59
CA LEU A 149 -14.56 -11.53 -11.83
C LEU A 149 -13.23 -11.58 -12.58
N ARG A 150 -12.51 -10.46 -12.70
CA ARG A 150 -11.17 -10.44 -13.32
C ARG A 150 -10.16 -11.30 -12.56
N VAL A 151 -10.18 -11.22 -11.22
CA VAL A 151 -9.32 -12.08 -10.38
C VAL A 151 -9.63 -13.56 -10.60
N GLN A 152 -10.91 -13.94 -10.63
CA GLN A 152 -11.33 -15.32 -10.89
C GLN A 152 -10.93 -15.80 -12.28
N ASP A 153 -11.09 -14.96 -13.30
CA ASP A 153 -10.69 -15.29 -14.67
C ASP A 153 -9.18 -15.53 -14.75
N LYS A 154 -8.37 -14.64 -14.18
CA LYS A 154 -6.91 -14.82 -14.07
C LYS A 154 -6.54 -16.09 -13.31
N ALA A 155 -7.24 -16.43 -12.23
CA ALA A 155 -7.02 -17.67 -11.49
C ALA A 155 -7.30 -18.93 -12.34
N LYS A 156 -8.40 -18.94 -13.10
CA LYS A 156 -8.74 -20.03 -14.04
C LYS A 156 -7.70 -20.16 -15.16
N GLN A 157 -7.26 -19.03 -15.72
CA GLN A 157 -6.21 -19.01 -16.74
C GLN A 157 -4.89 -19.58 -16.19
N LEU A 158 -4.50 -19.23 -14.96
CA LEU A 158 -3.30 -19.76 -14.30
C LEU A 158 -3.40 -21.27 -14.05
N GLU A 159 -4.57 -21.78 -13.65
CA GLU A 159 -4.80 -23.22 -13.49
C GLU A 159 -4.69 -23.96 -14.82
N GLN A 160 -5.33 -23.45 -15.87
CA GLN A 160 -5.27 -24.02 -17.22
C GLN A 160 -3.84 -24.01 -17.78
N ASN A 161 -3.10 -22.92 -17.59
CA ASN A 161 -1.71 -22.80 -18.02
C ASN A 161 -0.81 -23.81 -17.28
N GLN A 162 -0.99 -23.96 -15.97
CA GLN A 162 -0.26 -24.98 -15.21
C GLN A 162 -0.58 -26.39 -15.73
N ILE A 163 -1.85 -26.73 -15.96
CA ILE A 163 -2.25 -28.04 -16.52
C ILE A 163 -1.59 -28.28 -17.88
N THR A 164 -1.51 -27.24 -18.72
CA THR A 164 -0.93 -27.31 -20.07
C THR A 164 0.59 -27.47 -20.01
N ASP A 165 1.26 -26.79 -19.07
CA ASP A 165 2.69 -26.94 -18.82
C ASP A 165 3.03 -28.32 -18.25
N TRP A 166 2.23 -28.83 -17.31
CA TRP A 166 2.37 -30.21 -16.80
C TRP A 166 2.24 -31.25 -17.93
N ARG A 167 1.26 -31.08 -18.84
CA ARG A 167 1.11 -31.98 -20.01
C ARG A 167 2.29 -31.90 -20.97
N ARG A 168 2.91 -30.73 -21.13
CA ARG A 168 4.12 -30.56 -21.95
C ARG A 168 5.34 -31.25 -21.35
N LEU A 169 5.48 -31.21 -20.02
CA LEU A 169 6.62 -31.81 -19.30
C LEU A 169 6.53 -33.34 -19.19
N VAL A 170 5.33 -33.92 -19.33
CA VAL A 170 5.11 -35.38 -19.36
C VAL A 170 4.32 -35.76 -20.61
N PRO A 171 4.98 -35.85 -21.78
CA PRO A 171 4.33 -36.27 -23.01
C PRO A 171 4.20 -37.79 -23.02
N GLY A 172 3.01 -38.29 -22.69
CA GLY A 172 2.72 -39.73 -22.74
C GLY A 172 1.60 -40.10 -21.77
N GLU A 173 0.48 -40.58 -22.30
CA GLU A 173 -0.69 -40.98 -21.53
C GLU A 173 -0.36 -42.09 -20.52
N GLN A 174 -0.33 -41.73 -19.24
CA GLN A 174 -1.01 -42.53 -18.24
C GLN A 174 -2.01 -41.61 -17.56
N GLN A 175 -3.28 -41.98 -17.70
CA GLN A 175 -4.41 -41.30 -17.07
C GLN A 175 -4.25 -41.40 -15.54
N VAL A 176 -3.51 -40.47 -14.94
CA VAL A 176 -3.40 -40.38 -13.48
C VAL A 176 -4.76 -39.92 -12.98
N LYS A 177 -5.58 -40.87 -12.53
CA LYS A 177 -6.79 -40.58 -11.77
C LYS A 177 -6.38 -39.69 -10.60
N ILE A 178 -6.83 -38.43 -10.60
CA ILE A 178 -6.73 -37.56 -9.43
C ILE A 178 -7.44 -38.32 -8.31
N PRO A 179 -6.74 -38.75 -7.23
CA PRO A 179 -7.38 -39.49 -6.17
C PRO A 179 -8.42 -38.59 -5.53
N GLN A 180 -9.68 -39.04 -5.50
CA GLN A 180 -10.69 -38.44 -4.63
C GLN A 180 -10.23 -38.68 -3.18
N ILE A 181 -9.61 -37.68 -2.57
CA ILE A 181 -9.00 -37.80 -1.25
C ILE A 181 -10.11 -37.99 -0.22
N LYS A 182 -10.34 -39.24 0.22
CA LYS A 182 -10.98 -39.53 1.50
C LYS A 182 -9.90 -39.44 2.59
N ASN A 183 -10.19 -38.66 3.63
CA ASN A 183 -9.27 -38.15 4.68
C ASN A 183 -8.33 -39.16 5.39
N ARG A 184 -8.37 -40.46 5.11
CA ARG A 184 -7.51 -41.46 5.77
C ARG A 184 -6.20 -41.81 5.04
N GLY A 185 -6.00 -41.38 3.80
CA GLY A 185 -4.82 -41.78 2.99
C GLY A 185 -3.64 -40.79 2.93
N LEU A 186 -3.70 -39.67 3.65
CA LEU A 186 -2.77 -38.54 3.43
C LEU A 186 -1.31 -38.84 3.87
N GLN A 187 -1.09 -39.72 4.85
CA GLN A 187 0.25 -40.07 5.32
C GLN A 187 0.97 -41.08 4.41
N GLU A 188 0.24 -42.06 3.85
CA GLU A 188 0.80 -43.05 2.92
C GLU A 188 1.21 -42.41 1.58
N LEU A 189 0.43 -41.44 1.10
CA LEU A 189 0.76 -40.70 -0.11
C LEU A 189 2.00 -39.83 0.11
N SER A 190 2.10 -39.11 1.24
CA SER A 190 3.28 -38.28 1.57
C SER A 190 4.60 -39.06 1.46
N CYS A 191 4.62 -40.33 1.90
CA CYS A 191 5.80 -41.18 1.81
C CYS A 191 6.10 -41.67 0.39
N LYS A 192 5.05 -41.97 -0.40
CA LYS A 192 5.20 -42.44 -1.78
C LYS A 192 5.66 -41.32 -2.73
N TRP A 193 5.20 -40.09 -2.53
CA TRP A 193 5.61 -38.90 -3.30
C TRP A 193 7.05 -38.44 -2.99
N LYS A 194 7.57 -38.70 -1.79
CA LYS A 194 8.96 -38.40 -1.43
C LYS A 194 9.99 -39.21 -2.24
N ASN A 195 9.61 -40.39 -2.75
CA ASN A 195 10.53 -41.30 -3.46
C ASN A 195 10.45 -41.21 -4.99
N LEU A 196 9.48 -40.47 -5.55
CA LEU A 196 9.22 -40.38 -7.00
C LEU A 196 9.72 -39.07 -7.65
N LEU A 197 10.18 -38.10 -6.86
CA LEU A 197 10.64 -36.80 -7.36
C LEU A 197 12.17 -36.68 -7.23
N PRO A 198 12.89 -36.20 -8.27
CA PRO A 198 14.32 -35.88 -8.14
C PRO A 198 14.54 -34.83 -7.05
N ARG A 199 15.57 -35.03 -6.22
CA ARG A 199 15.91 -34.13 -5.10
C ARG A 199 16.14 -32.71 -5.62
N GLY A 200 15.14 -31.85 -5.46
CA GLY A 200 15.15 -30.46 -5.93
C GLY A 200 13.76 -29.88 -6.19
N GLN A 201 12.75 -30.73 -6.42
CA GLN A 201 11.37 -30.28 -6.69
C GLN A 201 10.39 -30.46 -5.51
N HIS A 202 10.83 -31.04 -4.41
CA HIS A 202 9.97 -31.36 -3.26
C HIS A 202 9.28 -30.15 -2.61
N LEU A 203 9.87 -28.95 -2.69
CA LEU A 203 9.36 -27.77 -1.98
C LEU A 203 8.21 -27.05 -2.71
N LYS A 204 8.11 -27.18 -4.05
CA LYS A 204 7.12 -26.43 -4.84
C LYS A 204 5.70 -27.01 -4.75
N ILE A 205 5.58 -28.32 -4.49
CA ILE A 205 4.28 -29.02 -4.43
C ILE A 205 3.72 -29.05 -2.99
N TYR A 206 4.61 -29.10 -1.98
CA TYR A 206 4.20 -29.10 -0.57
C TYR A 206 3.46 -27.81 -0.17
N LEU A 207 3.83 -26.66 -0.72
CA LEU A 207 3.15 -25.39 -0.43
C LEU A 207 1.78 -25.27 -1.12
N GLY A 208 1.61 -25.81 -2.33
CA GLY A 208 0.33 -25.79 -3.05
C GLY A 208 -0.74 -26.67 -2.41
N THR A 209 -0.35 -27.82 -1.88
CA THR A 209 -1.27 -28.75 -1.19
C THR A 209 -1.67 -28.25 0.20
N HIS A 210 -0.77 -27.62 0.95
CA HIS A 210 -1.09 -27.04 2.25
C HIS A 210 -1.96 -25.77 2.14
N PHE A 211 -1.82 -24.99 1.07
CA PHE A 211 -2.64 -23.79 0.84
C PHE A 211 -4.11 -24.15 0.55
N LEU A 212 -4.35 -25.15 -0.31
CA LEU A 212 -5.70 -25.64 -0.62
C LEU A 212 -6.38 -26.32 0.58
N LEU A 213 -5.62 -27.04 1.41
CA LEU A 213 -6.15 -27.63 2.65
C LEU A 213 -6.56 -26.58 3.69
N SER A 214 -5.92 -25.41 3.73
CA SER A 214 -6.32 -24.33 4.66
C SER A 214 -7.65 -23.66 4.27
N GLN A 215 -8.03 -23.70 2.99
CA GLN A 215 -9.28 -23.09 2.52
C GLN A 215 -10.50 -24.03 2.59
N GLN A 216 -10.30 -25.33 2.82
CA GLN A 216 -11.40 -26.29 2.97
C GLN A 216 -11.80 -26.56 4.44
N ILE A 217 -11.16 -25.96 5.44
CA ILE A 217 -11.41 -26.24 6.88
C ILE A 217 -12.21 -25.13 7.60
N SER A 218 -12.71 -24.09 6.93
CA SER A 218 -13.64 -23.13 7.59
C SER A 218 -15.04 -23.12 6.96
N PRO A 219 -15.96 -23.97 7.44
CA PRO A 219 -17.39 -23.76 7.28
C PRO A 219 -17.94 -23.06 8.55
N TYR A 220 -18.61 -21.93 8.37
CA TYR A 220 -19.56 -21.32 9.31
C TYR A 220 -19.09 -20.99 10.74
N ARG A 221 -19.03 -19.69 11.05
CA ARG A 221 -19.61 -19.19 12.31
C ARG A 221 -20.16 -17.78 12.10
N GLU A 222 -21.34 -17.61 12.66
CA GLU A 222 -22.29 -16.48 12.63
C GLU A 222 -21.69 -15.10 12.88
#